data_AF-A0A2V7J7Z6-F1
#
_entry.id   AF-A0A2V7J7Z6-F1
#
_cell.length_a   1.000
_cell.length_b   1.000
_cell.length_c   1.000
_cell.angle_alpha   90.00
_cell.angle_beta   90.00
_cell.angle_gamma   90.00
#
_symmetry.space_group_name_H-M   'P 1'
#
loop_
_entity.id
_entity.type
_entity.pdbx_description
1 polymer ?
#
loop_
_entity_poly.entity_id
_entity_poly.type
_entity_poly.pdbx_seq_one_letter_code
_entity_poly.pdbx_strand_id
1 'polypeptide(L)'
;MMRCDALVEAGGRELQLLDESGADDAKNREGAAFALKRMQNTTFTRADAYFTFALATLYAVVEKWIAWDFADPAVDALLADKAKLRRLKNYRNTVFHADYYDHADFAAMATDLDLVSWSAQLASPIRAYLTRWHADPVRHVHEQMQRARSGGAS
;
A
#
# COMPACT_ATOMS: atom_id res chain seq x y z
N MET A 1 -6.30 12.47 6.04
CA MET A 1 -6.08 11.63 7.23
C MET A 1 -6.73 12.22 8.48
N MET A 2 -6.68 13.55 8.67
CA MET A 2 -7.12 14.28 9.88
C MET A 2 -8.58 14.10 10.38
N ARG A 3 -9.53 13.60 9.57
CA ARG A 3 -10.97 13.53 9.94
C ARG A 3 -11.34 12.29 10.76
N CYS A 4 -10.59 11.19 10.61
CA CYS A 4 -10.90 9.95 11.33
C CYS A 4 -10.25 9.92 12.72
N ASP A 5 -9.05 10.49 12.85
CA ASP A 5 -8.34 10.63 14.13
C ASP A 5 -9.17 11.45 15.12
N ALA A 6 -9.73 12.58 14.66
CA ALA A 6 -10.59 13.43 15.49
C ALA A 6 -11.86 12.72 15.99
N LEU A 7 -12.44 11.81 15.20
CA LEU A 7 -13.63 11.04 15.57
C LEU A 7 -13.29 9.92 16.56
N VAL A 8 -12.15 9.25 16.39
CA VAL A 8 -11.66 8.23 17.33
C VAL A 8 -11.26 8.88 18.66
N GLU A 9 -10.59 10.03 18.63
CA GLU A 9 -10.26 10.81 19.83
C GLU A 9 -11.51 11.34 20.54
N ALA A 10 -12.51 11.82 19.79
CA ALA A 10 -13.77 12.27 20.38
C ALA A 10 -14.51 11.11 21.10
N GLY A 11 -14.59 9.94 20.46
CA GLY A 11 -15.19 8.75 21.10
C GLY A 11 -14.39 8.23 22.29
N GLY A 12 -13.05 8.32 22.27
CA GLY A 12 -12.20 8.00 23.42
C GLY A 12 -12.40 8.95 24.60
N ARG A 13 -12.52 10.26 24.33
CA ARG A 13 -12.81 11.27 25.35
C ARG A 13 -14.18 11.09 25.99
N GLU A 14 -15.18 10.74 25.19
CA GLU A 14 -16.55 10.49 25.69
C GLU A 14 -16.60 9.26 26.62
N LEU A 15 -15.86 8.20 26.28
CA LEU A 15 -15.71 7.03 27.14
C LEU A 15 -15.03 7.37 28.47
N GLN A 16 -13.97 8.20 28.41
CA GLN A 16 -13.25 8.64 29.60
C GLN A 16 -14.13 9.50 30.52
N LEU A 17 -14.95 10.39 29.97
CA LEU A 17 -15.93 11.18 30.74
C LEU A 17 -16.99 10.30 31.40
N LEU A 18 -17.43 9.22 30.74
CA LEU A 18 -18.34 8.24 31.32
C LEU A 18 -17.69 7.48 32.48
N ASP A 19 -16.41 7.14 32.38
CA ASP A 19 -15.66 6.49 33.46
C ASP A 19 -15.45 7.42 34.66
N GLU A 20 -15.10 8.69 34.41
CA GLU A 20 -14.90 9.70 35.45
C GLU A 20 -16.21 10.12 36.15
N SER A 21 -17.36 10.01 35.46
CA SER A 21 -18.66 10.40 36.02
C SER A 21 -19.18 9.47 37.14
N GLY A 22 -18.64 8.26 37.29
CA GLY A 22 -19.06 7.30 38.31
C GLY A 22 -20.51 6.79 38.17
N ALA A 23 -21.22 7.16 37.10
CA ALA A 23 -22.58 6.69 36.86
C ALA A 23 -22.60 5.17 36.65
N ASP A 24 -23.53 4.47 37.29
CA ASP A 24 -23.74 3.02 37.12
C ASP A 24 -24.48 2.73 35.80
N ASP A 25 -23.87 3.19 34.71
CA ASP A 25 -24.44 3.15 33.37
C ASP A 25 -23.62 2.20 32.49
N ALA A 26 -23.50 0.96 32.97
CA ALA A 26 -22.75 -0.11 32.32
C ALA A 26 -23.20 -0.32 30.85
N LYS A 27 -24.49 -0.10 30.57
CA LYS A 27 -25.06 -0.23 29.22
C LYS A 27 -24.60 0.88 28.28
N ASN A 28 -24.52 2.13 28.75
CA ASN A 28 -24.00 3.24 27.96
C ASN A 28 -22.46 3.15 27.79
N ARG A 29 -21.73 2.66 28.79
CA ARG A 29 -20.30 2.33 28.65
C ARG A 29 -20.05 1.25 27.61
N GLU A 30 -20.79 0.15 27.68
CA GLU A 30 -20.64 -0.97 26.74
C GLU A 30 -21.01 -0.54 25.31
N GLY A 31 -22.07 0.26 25.15
CA GLY A 31 -22.46 0.85 23.87
C GLY A 31 -21.41 1.79 23.28
N ALA A 32 -20.84 2.70 24.09
CA ALA A 32 -19.80 3.63 23.66
C ALA A 32 -18.47 2.90 23.33
N ALA A 33 -18.07 1.92 24.15
CA ALA A 33 -16.88 1.10 23.89
C ALA A 33 -17.05 0.25 22.62
N PHE A 34 -18.24 -0.31 22.41
CA PHE A 34 -18.58 -1.05 21.18
C PHE A 34 -18.57 -0.14 19.94
N ALA A 35 -19.13 1.07 20.03
CA ALA A 35 -19.12 2.05 18.95
C ALA A 35 -17.69 2.51 18.62
N LEU A 36 -16.87 2.80 19.63
CA LEU A 36 -15.46 3.17 19.45
C LEU A 36 -14.66 2.03 18.80
N LYS A 37 -14.82 0.80 19.30
CA LYS A 37 -14.17 -0.39 18.73
C LYS A 37 -14.63 -0.63 17.29
N ARG A 38 -15.92 -0.42 16.98
CA ARG A 38 -16.46 -0.50 15.62
C ARG A 38 -15.89 0.59 14.73
N MET A 39 -15.77 1.83 15.20
CA MET A 39 -15.19 2.95 14.44
C MET A 39 -13.70 2.73 14.16
N GLN A 40 -12.94 2.32 15.17
CA GLN A 40 -11.54 1.93 15.06
C GLN A 40 -11.38 0.78 14.06
N ASN A 41 -12.16 -0.30 14.20
CA ASN A 41 -12.16 -1.41 13.26
C ASN A 41 -12.51 -0.94 11.84
N THR A 42 -13.56 -0.13 11.64
CA THR A 42 -13.92 0.26 10.27
C THR A 42 -12.89 1.17 9.59
N THR A 43 -12.20 2.04 10.32
CA THR A 43 -11.21 2.95 9.70
C THR A 43 -9.86 2.26 9.54
N PHE A 44 -9.33 1.65 10.60
CA PHE A 44 -8.02 1.01 10.55
C PHE A 44 -8.05 -0.22 9.66
N THR A 45 -9.07 -1.08 9.73
CA THR A 45 -9.19 -2.24 8.83
C THR A 45 -9.37 -1.81 7.37
N ARG A 46 -10.07 -0.70 7.09
CA ARG A 46 -10.17 -0.18 5.71
C ARG A 46 -8.84 0.39 5.22
N ALA A 47 -8.14 1.16 6.04
CA ALA A 47 -6.82 1.69 5.70
C ALA A 47 -5.85 0.54 5.42
N ASP A 48 -5.82 -0.46 6.30
CA ASP A 48 -4.99 -1.66 6.16
C ASP A 48 -5.31 -2.43 4.87
N ALA A 49 -6.60 -2.64 4.57
CA ALA A 49 -7.02 -3.27 3.31
C ALA A 49 -6.57 -2.47 2.07
N TYR A 50 -6.66 -1.14 2.09
CA TYR A 50 -6.18 -0.30 1.00
C TYR A 50 -4.66 -0.35 0.85
N PHE A 51 -3.92 -0.29 1.95
CA PHE A 51 -2.46 -0.41 1.94
C PHE A 51 -2.01 -1.75 1.40
N THR A 52 -2.66 -2.82 1.86
CA THR A 52 -2.46 -4.18 1.38
C THR A 52 -2.61 -4.27 -0.13
N PHE A 53 -3.74 -3.80 -0.64
CA PHE A 53 -4.03 -3.85 -2.06
C PHE A 53 -3.06 -2.97 -2.87
N ALA A 54 -2.66 -1.81 -2.33
CA ALA A 54 -1.72 -0.91 -2.97
C ALA A 54 -0.33 -1.54 -3.15
N LEU A 55 0.21 -2.18 -2.11
CA LEU A 55 1.51 -2.87 -2.17
C LEU A 55 1.48 -4.06 -3.14
N ALA A 56 0.43 -4.88 -3.07
CA ALA A 56 0.25 -6.01 -3.97
C ALA A 56 0.13 -5.56 -5.45
N THR A 57 -0.64 -4.48 -5.69
CA THR A 57 -0.81 -3.90 -7.02
C THR A 57 0.49 -3.29 -7.54
N LEU A 58 1.26 -2.62 -6.68
CA LEU A 58 2.57 -2.07 -7.04
C LEU A 58 3.48 -3.15 -7.61
N TYR A 59 3.55 -4.33 -6.98
CA TYR A 59 4.35 -5.41 -7.52
C TYR A 59 3.83 -5.91 -8.87
N ALA A 60 2.52 -6.04 -9.06
CA ALA A 60 1.96 -6.41 -10.35
C ALA A 60 2.34 -5.40 -11.46
N VAL A 61 2.42 -4.10 -11.13
CA VAL A 61 2.94 -3.09 -12.06
C VAL A 61 4.44 -3.29 -12.33
N VAL A 62 5.24 -3.59 -11.31
CA VAL A 62 6.67 -3.91 -11.47
C VAL A 62 6.89 -5.16 -12.35
N GLU A 63 6.06 -6.20 -12.21
CA GLU A 63 6.13 -7.38 -13.08
C GLU A 63 5.94 -7.01 -14.55
N LYS A 64 4.98 -6.11 -14.85
CA LYS A 64 4.76 -5.63 -16.21
C LYS A 64 5.84 -4.67 -16.68
N TRP A 65 6.35 -3.82 -15.79
CA TRP A 65 7.49 -2.95 -16.08
C TRP A 65 8.67 -3.75 -16.62
N ILE A 66 9.04 -4.83 -15.92
CA ILE A 66 10.11 -5.73 -16.33
C ILE A 66 9.74 -6.49 -17.61
N ALA A 67 8.53 -7.04 -17.69
CA ALA A 67 8.11 -7.85 -18.85
C ALA A 67 8.02 -7.04 -20.15
N TRP A 68 7.80 -5.72 -20.07
CA TRP A 68 7.70 -4.82 -21.22
C TRP A 68 8.95 -4.00 -21.47
N ASP A 69 10.03 -4.30 -20.75
CA ASP A 69 11.33 -3.63 -20.89
C ASP A 69 11.22 -2.10 -20.79
N PHE A 70 10.40 -1.63 -19.84
CA PHE A 70 10.41 -0.22 -19.47
C PHE A 70 11.70 0.11 -18.74
N ALA A 71 12.24 1.30 -19.01
CA ALA A 71 13.47 1.79 -18.42
C ALA A 71 13.32 3.25 -18.02
N ASP A 72 13.61 3.54 -16.76
CA ASP A 72 13.64 4.87 -16.17
C ASP A 72 14.68 4.82 -15.03
N PRO A 73 15.74 5.65 -15.07
CA PRO A 73 16.85 5.55 -14.11
C PRO A 73 16.42 5.60 -12.64
N ALA A 74 15.35 6.35 -12.31
CA ALA A 74 14.86 6.46 -10.94
C ALA A 74 14.13 5.18 -10.51
N VAL A 75 13.38 4.55 -11.43
CA VAL A 75 12.75 3.25 -11.19
C VAL A 75 13.81 2.15 -11.11
N ASP A 76 14.74 2.11 -12.07
CA ASP A 76 15.76 1.07 -12.20
C ASP A 76 16.69 1.02 -10.97
N ALA A 77 17.06 2.18 -10.42
CA ALA A 77 17.84 2.26 -9.19
C ALA A 77 17.11 1.62 -7.99
N LEU A 78 15.80 1.82 -7.87
CA LEU A 78 14.99 1.20 -6.82
C LEU A 78 14.78 -0.30 -7.06
N LEU A 79 14.61 -0.70 -8.32
CA LEU A 79 14.50 -2.12 -8.73
C LEU A 79 15.84 -2.87 -8.63
N ALA A 80 16.95 -2.20 -8.34
CA ALA A 80 18.22 -2.86 -8.05
C ALA A 80 18.18 -3.60 -6.69
N ASP A 81 17.35 -3.17 -5.74
CA ASP A 81 17.17 -3.87 -4.45
C ASP A 81 16.34 -5.15 -4.62
N LYS A 82 17.03 -6.25 -4.94
CA LYS A 82 16.41 -7.56 -5.16
C LYS A 82 15.79 -8.16 -3.90
N ALA A 83 16.24 -7.75 -2.71
CA ALA A 83 15.69 -8.24 -1.46
C ALA A 83 14.30 -7.64 -1.23
N LYS A 84 14.15 -6.32 -1.34
CA LYS A 84 12.83 -5.65 -1.24
C LYS A 84 11.87 -6.10 -2.32
N LEU A 85 12.35 -6.28 -3.56
CA LEU A 85 11.54 -6.84 -4.65
C LEU A 85 10.98 -8.23 -4.34
N ARG A 86 11.81 -9.14 -3.80
CA ARG A 86 11.36 -10.47 -3.43
C ARG A 86 10.31 -10.43 -2.32
N ARG A 87 10.47 -9.52 -1.36
CA ARG A 87 9.50 -9.33 -0.27
C ARG A 87 8.17 -8.81 -0.78
N LEU A 88 8.19 -7.80 -1.66
CA LEU A 88 6.98 -7.27 -2.28
C LEU A 88 6.29 -8.32 -3.19
N LYS A 89 7.06 -9.15 -3.89
CA LYS A 89 6.53 -10.32 -4.64
C LYS A 89 5.78 -11.27 -3.73
N ASN A 90 6.40 -11.67 -2.63
CA ASN A 90 5.80 -12.59 -1.67
C ASN A 90 4.52 -12.00 -1.11
N TYR A 91 4.54 -10.71 -0.74
CA TYR A 91 3.36 -10.01 -0.27
C TYR A 91 2.22 -10.00 -1.30
N ARG A 92 2.51 -9.68 -2.57
CA ARG A 92 1.54 -9.76 -3.68
C ARG A 92 0.93 -11.17 -3.78
N ASN A 93 1.76 -12.21 -3.66
CA ASN A 93 1.28 -13.58 -3.73
C ASN A 93 0.37 -13.93 -2.56
N THR A 94 0.75 -13.54 -1.34
CA THR A 94 -0.08 -13.70 -0.14
C THR A 94 -1.44 -13.01 -0.28
N VAL A 95 -1.49 -11.81 -0.86
CA VAL A 95 -2.75 -11.05 -1.05
C VAL A 95 -3.65 -11.67 -2.12
N PHE A 96 -3.10 -12.09 -3.26
CA PHE A 96 -3.90 -12.57 -4.39
C PHE A 96 -4.12 -14.09 -4.40
N HIS A 97 -3.39 -14.86 -3.60
CA HIS A 97 -3.70 -16.25 -3.30
C HIS A 97 -4.40 -16.27 -1.94
N ALA A 98 -5.74 -16.34 -1.96
CA ALA A 98 -6.66 -16.17 -0.82
C ALA A 98 -6.38 -17.06 0.41
N ASP A 99 -5.44 -18.00 0.32
CA ASP A 99 -5.09 -18.99 1.34
C ASP A 99 -4.26 -18.42 2.51
N TYR A 100 -3.85 -17.14 2.47
CA TYR A 100 -2.88 -16.60 3.43
C TYR A 100 -3.31 -15.34 4.21
N TYR A 101 -4.58 -14.94 4.17
CA TYR A 101 -5.05 -13.76 4.91
C TYR A 101 -4.84 -13.87 6.44
N ASP A 102 -4.79 -15.08 6.99
CA ASP A 102 -4.55 -15.33 8.42
C ASP A 102 -3.07 -15.65 8.76
N HIS A 103 -2.14 -15.50 7.82
CA HIS A 103 -0.74 -15.85 8.05
C HIS A 103 -0.01 -14.76 8.84
N ALA A 104 0.70 -15.12 9.93
CA ALA A 104 1.43 -14.17 10.77
C ALA A 104 2.45 -13.31 9.98
N ASP A 105 2.99 -13.85 8.89
CA ASP A 105 3.90 -13.15 7.99
C ASP A 105 3.23 -11.97 7.26
N PHE A 106 1.92 -12.04 7.03
CA PHE A 106 1.16 -10.96 6.41
C PHE A 106 1.10 -9.73 7.33
N ALA A 107 0.78 -9.94 8.61
CA ALA A 107 0.81 -8.89 9.62
C ALA A 107 2.22 -8.32 9.81
N ALA A 108 3.25 -9.18 9.84
CA ALA A 108 4.63 -8.76 9.96
C ALA A 108 5.08 -7.87 8.78
N MET A 109 4.65 -8.20 7.54
CA MET A 109 4.96 -7.39 6.36
C MET A 109 4.24 -6.05 6.36
N ALA A 110 2.97 -5.99 6.81
CA ALA A 110 2.23 -4.73 6.91
C ALA A 110 2.88 -3.74 7.90
N THR A 111 3.59 -4.26 8.90
CA THR A 111 4.34 -3.45 9.89
C THR A 111 5.77 -3.10 9.48
N ASP A 112 6.25 -3.55 8.32
CA ASP A 112 7.59 -3.22 7.85
C ASP A 112 7.66 -1.83 7.23
N LEU A 113 8.06 -0.85 8.05
CA LEU A 113 8.20 0.54 7.65
C LEU A 113 9.25 0.76 6.54
N ASP A 114 10.32 -0.06 6.47
CA ASP A 114 11.33 0.06 5.41
C ASP A 114 10.76 -0.37 4.06
N LEU A 115 10.05 -1.51 4.03
CA LEU A 115 9.38 -1.99 2.81
C LEU A 115 8.28 -1.02 2.35
N VAL A 116 7.48 -0.51 3.28
CA VAL A 116 6.41 0.48 3.00
C VAL A 116 7.00 1.77 2.43
N SER A 117 8.05 2.30 3.07
CA SER A 117 8.69 3.55 2.64
C SER A 117 9.34 3.41 1.28
N TRP A 118 10.04 2.31 1.04
CA TRP A 118 10.62 2.01 -0.27
C TRP A 118 9.55 1.85 -1.35
N SER A 119 8.45 1.17 -1.04
CA SER A 119 7.33 0.98 -1.98
C SER A 119 6.70 2.32 -2.38
N ALA A 120 6.56 3.25 -1.44
CA ALA A 120 6.09 4.60 -1.72
C ALA A 120 7.07 5.38 -2.62
N GLN A 121 8.38 5.24 -2.38
CA GLN A 121 9.42 5.83 -3.23
C GLN A 121 9.43 5.25 -4.65
N LEU A 122 9.08 3.97 -4.81
CA LEU A 122 8.98 3.30 -6.12
C LEU A 122 7.72 3.70 -6.89
N ALA A 123 6.59 3.85 -6.21
CA ALA A 123 5.31 4.19 -6.85
C ALA A 123 5.34 5.56 -7.55
N SER A 124 6.02 6.54 -6.96
CA SER A 124 6.10 7.91 -7.48
C SER A 124 6.74 8.00 -8.89
N PRO A 125 7.98 7.53 -9.13
CA PRO A 125 8.61 7.57 -10.45
C PRO A 125 7.88 6.69 -11.48
N ILE A 126 7.35 5.52 -11.08
CA ILE A 126 6.51 4.69 -11.97
C ILE A 126 5.29 5.49 -12.44
N ARG A 127 4.58 6.17 -11.53
CA ARG A 127 3.42 6.99 -11.88
C ARG A 127 3.79 8.15 -12.80
N ALA A 128 4.89 8.83 -12.53
CA ALA A 128 5.39 9.92 -13.37
C ALA A 128 5.72 9.41 -14.78
N TYR A 129 6.39 8.27 -14.88
CA TYR A 129 6.70 7.62 -16.15
C TYR A 129 5.43 7.27 -16.93
N LEU A 130 4.50 6.53 -16.32
CA LEU A 130 3.27 6.08 -16.98
C LEU A 130 2.37 7.26 -17.40
N THR A 131 2.36 8.35 -16.63
CA THR A 131 1.63 9.58 -17.00
C THR A 131 2.21 10.21 -18.28
N ARG A 132 3.53 10.31 -18.38
CA ARG A 132 4.22 10.78 -19.60
C ARG A 132 4.02 9.81 -20.77
N TRP A 133 4.01 8.51 -20.49
CA TRP A 133 3.79 7.48 -21.49
C TRP A 133 2.39 7.59 -22.10
N HIS A 134 1.37 7.75 -21.26
CA HIS A 134 -0.02 7.93 -21.69
C HIS A 134 -0.26 9.24 -22.45
N ALA A 135 0.51 10.29 -22.16
CA ALA A 135 0.39 11.58 -22.86
C ALA A 135 0.87 11.51 -24.32
N ASP A 136 1.84 10.64 -24.64
CA ASP A 136 2.39 10.48 -25.99
C ASP A 136 2.86 9.05 -26.27
N PRO A 137 1.95 8.07 -26.39
CA PRO A 137 2.32 6.66 -26.51
C PRO A 137 3.07 6.34 -27.81
N VAL A 138 2.79 7.08 -28.90
CA VAL A 138 3.42 6.84 -30.22
C VAL A 138 4.91 7.12 -30.16
N ARG A 139 5.31 8.23 -29.52
CA ARG A 139 6.72 8.56 -29.34
C ARG A 139 7.45 7.49 -28.54
N HIS A 140 6.87 7.02 -27.44
CA HIS A 140 7.53 6.02 -26.58
C HIS A 140 7.67 4.65 -27.27
N VAL A 141 6.66 4.22 -28.01
CA VAL A 141 6.76 2.99 -28.83
C VAL A 141 7.86 3.14 -29.88
N HIS A 142 7.97 4.32 -30.51
CA HIS A 142 9.04 4.58 -31.48
C HIS A 142 10.43 4.52 -30.83
N GLU A 143 10.61 5.16 -29.66
CA GLU A 143 11.87 5.11 -28.90
C GLU A 143 12.23 3.68 -28.45
N GLN A 144 11.25 2.88 -28.00
CA GLN A 144 11.47 1.47 -27.66
C GLN A 144 11.89 0.62 -28.87
N MET A 145 11.22 0.82 -30.02
CA MET A 145 11.60 0.13 -31.26
C MET A 145 13.01 0.50 -31.72
N GLN A 146 13.43 1.76 -31.55
CA GLN A 146 14.79 2.18 -31.87
C GLN A 146 15.82 1.52 -30.95
N ARG A 147 15.56 1.44 -29.63
CA ARG A 147 16.44 0.76 -28.67
C ARG A 147 16.58 -0.74 -28.96
N ALA A 148 15.47 -1.41 -29.28
CA ALA A 148 15.49 -2.82 -29.65
C ALA A 148 16.35 -3.09 -30.90
N ARG A 149 16.37 -2.14 -31.86
CA ARG A 149 17.19 -2.22 -33.07
C ARG A 149 18.67 -1.94 -32.82
N SER A 150 19.02 -1.07 -31.87
CA SER A 150 20.42 -0.75 -31.54
C SER A 150 21.06 -1.76 -30.57
N GLY A 151 20.27 -2.45 -29.74
CA GLY A 151 20.74 -3.49 -28.82
C GLY A 151 20.98 -4.87 -29.44
N GLY A 152 20.50 -5.11 -30.67
CA GLY A 152 20.66 -6.38 -31.40
C GLY A 152 21.93 -6.50 -32.24
N ALA A 153 22.88 -5.57 -32.10
CA ALA A 153 24.12 -5.52 -32.88
C ALA A 153 25.38 -5.90 -32.08
N SER A 154 25.23 -6.56 -30.94
CA SER A 154 26.33 -7.05 -30.10
C SER A 154 26.31 -8.56 -29.94
#